data_AF-A0A7S4K6A3-F1
#
_entry.id   AF-A0A7S4K6A3-F1
#
_cell.length_a   1.000
_cell.length_b   1.000
_cell.length_c   1.000
_cell.angle_alpha   90.00
_cell.angle_beta   90.00
_cell.angle_gamma   90.00
#
_symmetry.space_group_name_H-M   'P 1'
#
loop_
_entity.id
_entity.type
_entity.pdbx_description
1 polymer ?
#
loop_
_entity_poly.entity_id
_entity_poly.type
_entity_poly.pdbx_seq_one_letter_code
_entity_poly.pdbx_strand_id
1 'polypeptide(L)'
;PAERPSPSSDVETDDTQPCGMPPQQRREDILSVLDNVTSPALLRSSSDHRGMAANWLIGQDALKLCPNSEKIVQRWTLALVYFSSNGNNWFKCSTNGTGDGCGTTFPFDDEEDRFLAPVNECKWAGIECNSDLCVTEVEFELNNLIGTMPPEMSLLSNLKLLGMERGGLS
;
A
#
# COMPACT_ATOMS: atom_id res chain seq x y z
N PRO A 1 -37.54 0.31 49.21
CA PRO A 1 -36.94 1.47 48.52
C PRO A 1 -35.62 1.06 47.88
N ALA A 2 -35.55 1.18 46.56
CA ALA A 2 -34.47 0.70 45.71
C ALA A 2 -33.27 1.66 45.72
N GLU A 3 -32.07 1.12 45.53
CA GLU A 3 -31.03 1.81 44.76
C GLU A 3 -30.21 0.76 44.01
N ARG A 4 -30.20 0.90 42.68
CA ARG A 4 -29.54 0.05 41.71
C ARG A 4 -28.23 0.73 41.35
N PRO A 5 -27.06 0.07 41.38
CA PRO A 5 -25.86 0.69 40.82
C PRO A 5 -26.00 0.73 39.28
N SER A 6 -25.84 1.92 38.73
CA SER A 6 -25.73 2.17 37.29
C SER A 6 -24.43 1.59 36.74
N PRO A 7 -24.41 1.03 35.52
CA PRO A 7 -23.16 0.70 34.85
C PRO A 7 -22.62 1.99 34.19
N SER A 8 -21.48 2.50 34.66
CA SER A 8 -20.70 3.49 33.89
C SER A 8 -19.87 2.72 32.87
N SER A 9 -20.36 2.65 31.63
CA SER A 9 -19.55 2.26 30.49
C SER A 9 -18.96 3.52 29.89
N ASP A 10 -17.96 4.09 30.55
CA ASP A 10 -17.08 5.06 29.92
C ASP A 10 -16.12 4.26 29.05
N VAL A 11 -16.50 4.06 27.78
CA VAL A 11 -15.56 3.65 26.75
C VAL A 11 -14.70 4.89 26.51
N GLU A 12 -13.58 4.98 27.21
CA GLU A 12 -12.51 5.91 26.86
C GLU A 12 -12.09 5.58 25.42
N THR A 13 -12.51 6.43 24.48
CA THR A 13 -11.94 6.43 23.14
C THR A 13 -10.50 6.87 23.30
N ASP A 14 -9.60 5.90 23.31
CA ASP A 14 -8.17 6.13 23.27
C ASP A 14 -7.81 6.80 21.93
N ASP A 15 -7.73 8.14 21.97
CA ASP A 15 -7.35 9.02 20.85
C ASP A 15 -5.96 8.68 20.25
N THR A 16 -5.22 7.73 20.82
CA THR A 16 -3.95 7.24 20.28
C THR A 16 -4.10 6.10 19.26
N GLN A 17 -5.30 5.51 19.12
CA GLN A 17 -5.52 4.41 18.18
C GLN A 17 -5.82 4.92 16.76
N PRO A 18 -5.09 4.43 15.73
CA PRO A 18 -5.40 4.76 14.34
C PRO A 18 -6.87 4.44 14.04
N CYS A 19 -7.58 5.39 13.42
CA CYS A 19 -8.98 5.25 13.01
C CYS A 19 -10.00 5.15 14.15
N GLY A 20 -9.61 5.46 15.40
CA GLY A 20 -10.50 5.37 16.56
C GLY A 20 -10.98 3.94 16.83
N MET A 21 -10.18 2.93 16.50
CA MET A 21 -10.55 1.52 16.62
C MET A 21 -9.38 0.63 17.05
N PRO A 22 -9.65 -0.52 17.70
CA PRO A 22 -8.61 -1.47 18.11
C PRO A 22 -7.74 -1.95 16.94
N PRO A 23 -6.41 -2.13 17.12
CA PRO A 23 -5.52 -2.59 16.06
C PRO A 23 -5.94 -3.92 15.42
N GLN A 24 -6.46 -4.85 16.21
CA GLN A 24 -6.95 -6.13 15.71
C GLN A 24 -8.21 -5.96 14.84
N GLN A 25 -9.13 -5.08 15.26
CA GLN A 25 -10.32 -4.75 14.47
C GLN A 25 -9.93 -4.10 13.15
N ARG A 26 -9.01 -3.12 13.16
CA ARG A 26 -8.51 -2.49 11.93
C ARG A 26 -7.91 -3.51 10.97
N ARG A 27 -7.12 -4.47 11.48
CA ARG A 27 -6.55 -5.57 10.68
C ARG A 27 -7.64 -6.40 10.01
N GLU A 28 -8.63 -6.84 10.78
CA GLU A 28 -9.71 -7.69 10.27
C GLU A 28 -10.56 -6.97 9.23
N ASP A 29 -10.87 -5.69 9.46
CA ASP A 29 -11.65 -4.87 8.52
C ASP A 29 -10.88 -4.59 7.22
N ILE A 30 -9.57 -4.30 7.28
CA ILE A 30 -8.75 -4.16 6.08
C ILE A 30 -8.66 -5.48 5.30
N LEU A 31 -8.48 -6.62 5.99
CA LEU A 31 -8.48 -7.93 5.33
C LEU A 31 -9.83 -8.23 4.68
N SER A 32 -10.94 -7.84 5.32
CA SER A 32 -12.27 -8.00 4.74
C SER A 32 -12.45 -7.18 3.46
N VAL A 33 -11.88 -5.96 3.38
CA VAL A 33 -11.86 -5.18 2.14
C VAL A 33 -11.10 -5.94 1.04
N LEU A 34 -9.91 -6.46 1.35
CA LEU A 34 -9.04 -7.16 0.38
C LEU A 34 -9.56 -8.53 -0.04
N ASP A 35 -10.29 -9.24 0.83
CA ASP A 35 -10.92 -10.54 0.54
C ASP A 35 -11.94 -10.44 -0.62
N ASN A 36 -12.44 -9.23 -0.95
CA ASN A 36 -13.32 -9.01 -2.10
C ASN A 36 -12.61 -8.95 -3.46
N VAL A 37 -11.28 -8.77 -3.47
CA VAL A 37 -10.52 -8.56 -4.71
C VAL A 37 -9.45 -9.61 -4.97
N THR A 38 -9.12 -10.44 -3.96
CA THR A 38 -8.16 -11.53 -4.11
C THR A 38 -8.44 -12.66 -3.12
N SER A 39 -7.69 -13.77 -3.23
CA SER A 39 -7.92 -14.96 -2.40
C SER A 39 -7.60 -14.73 -0.91
N PRO A 40 -8.54 -15.05 0.00
CA PRO A 40 -8.29 -14.97 1.45
C PRO A 40 -7.09 -15.78 1.94
N ALA A 41 -6.80 -16.91 1.28
CA ALA A 41 -5.67 -17.78 1.62
C ALA A 41 -4.32 -17.11 1.25
N LEU A 42 -4.26 -16.40 0.13
CA LEU A 42 -3.05 -15.72 -0.32
C LEU A 42 -2.76 -14.48 0.54
N LEU A 43 -3.80 -13.71 0.89
CA LEU A 43 -3.68 -12.55 1.78
C LEU A 43 -3.13 -12.89 3.17
N ARG A 44 -3.40 -14.10 3.65
CA ARG A 44 -2.97 -14.57 4.98
C ARG A 44 -1.66 -15.38 4.93
N SER A 45 -1.10 -15.58 3.73
CA SER A 45 0.18 -16.27 3.55
C SER A 45 1.35 -15.30 3.64
N SER A 46 2.25 -15.48 4.61
CA SER A 46 3.45 -14.64 4.73
C SER A 46 4.49 -14.87 3.64
N SER A 47 4.36 -15.94 2.84
CA SER A 47 5.26 -16.25 1.73
C SER A 47 4.70 -15.85 0.37
N ASP A 48 3.43 -15.45 0.28
CA ASP A 48 2.84 -14.92 -0.96
C ASP A 48 2.99 -13.40 -1.01
N HIS A 49 3.28 -12.85 -2.18
CA HIS A 49 3.45 -11.39 -2.34
C HIS A 49 2.19 -10.60 -1.93
N ARG A 50 0.98 -11.16 -2.11
CA ARG A 50 -0.29 -10.55 -1.67
C ARG A 50 -0.35 -10.42 -0.16
N GLY A 51 0.07 -11.46 0.54
CA GLY A 51 0.14 -11.46 1.99
C GLY A 51 1.29 -10.60 2.52
N MET A 52 2.43 -10.53 1.83
CA MET A 52 3.49 -9.57 2.15
C MET A 52 2.99 -8.13 2.05
N ALA A 53 2.30 -7.78 0.95
CA ALA A 53 1.70 -6.46 0.75
C ALA A 53 0.62 -6.14 1.80
N ALA A 54 -0.26 -7.09 2.12
CA ALA A 54 -1.27 -6.93 3.15
C ALA A 54 -0.64 -6.73 4.55
N ASN A 55 0.38 -7.52 4.88
CA ASN A 55 1.10 -7.39 6.15
C ASN A 55 1.82 -6.03 6.27
N TRP A 56 2.41 -5.54 5.17
CA TRP A 56 2.99 -4.20 5.13
C TRP A 56 1.92 -3.13 5.35
N LEU A 57 0.82 -3.13 4.58
CA LEU A 57 -0.24 -2.12 4.67
C LEU A 57 -0.89 -2.08 6.08
N ILE A 58 -1.06 -3.24 6.70
CA ILE A 58 -1.72 -3.35 8.01
C ILE A 58 -0.76 -2.94 9.13
N GLY A 59 0.48 -3.42 9.11
CA GLY A 59 1.38 -3.38 10.26
C GLY A 59 2.55 -2.40 10.16
N GLN A 60 2.98 -2.02 8.96
CA GLN A 60 4.22 -1.27 8.74
C GLN A 60 3.98 0.10 8.10
N ASP A 61 2.97 0.21 7.24
CA ASP A 61 2.63 1.47 6.58
C ASP A 61 2.22 2.54 7.60
N ALA A 62 3.08 3.55 7.78
CA ALA A 62 2.84 4.59 8.77
C ALA A 62 1.79 5.63 8.32
N LEU A 63 1.36 5.62 7.05
CA LEU A 63 0.17 6.39 6.63
C LEU A 63 -1.11 5.86 7.31
N LYS A 64 -1.12 4.56 7.68
CA LYS A 64 -2.16 3.90 8.47
C LYS A 64 -3.58 4.21 8.00
N LEU A 65 -3.86 3.99 6.71
CA LEU A 65 -5.20 4.15 6.15
C LEU A 65 -6.24 3.37 6.95
N CYS A 66 -7.44 3.95 7.07
CA CYS A 66 -8.58 3.34 7.74
C CYS A 66 -9.35 2.41 6.80
N PRO A 67 -10.05 1.39 7.33
CA PRO A 67 -10.73 0.39 6.48
C PRO A 67 -11.79 0.97 5.54
N ASN A 68 -12.38 2.12 5.89
CA ASN A 68 -13.35 2.84 5.07
C ASN A 68 -12.72 3.70 3.95
N SER A 69 -11.39 3.78 3.88
CA SER A 69 -10.71 4.50 2.81
C SER A 69 -10.88 3.78 1.49
N GLU A 70 -11.34 4.51 0.48
CA GLU A 70 -11.44 4.01 -0.90
C GLU A 70 -10.06 3.67 -1.51
N LYS A 71 -8.97 4.06 -0.85
CA LYS A 71 -7.59 3.86 -1.33
C LYS A 71 -6.91 2.61 -0.79
N ILE A 72 -7.58 1.80 0.05
CA ILE A 72 -7.00 0.55 0.59
C ILE A 72 -6.54 -0.38 -0.53
N VAL A 73 -7.41 -0.63 -1.53
CA VAL A 73 -7.09 -1.53 -2.64
C VAL A 73 -5.97 -0.95 -3.51
N GLN A 74 -6.02 0.34 -3.83
CA GLN A 74 -4.99 1.01 -4.63
C GLN A 74 -3.61 0.91 -3.99
N ARG A 75 -3.49 1.31 -2.72
CA ARG A 75 -2.23 1.30 -1.98
C ARG A 75 -1.71 -0.12 -1.77
N TRP A 76 -2.59 -1.08 -1.50
CA TRP A 76 -2.24 -2.50 -1.45
C TRP A 76 -1.72 -3.02 -2.79
N THR A 77 -2.36 -2.67 -3.90
CA THR A 77 -1.94 -3.10 -5.25
C THR A 77 -0.54 -2.58 -5.58
N LEU A 78 -0.23 -1.31 -5.28
CA LEU A 78 1.12 -0.78 -5.50
C LEU A 78 2.16 -1.45 -4.57
N ALA A 79 1.80 -1.73 -3.32
CA ALA A 79 2.68 -2.52 -2.45
C ALA A 79 2.89 -3.95 -2.97
N LEU A 80 1.87 -4.56 -3.56
CA LEU A 80 1.97 -5.87 -4.20
C LEU A 80 2.95 -5.83 -5.38
N VAL A 81 2.94 -4.77 -6.20
CA VAL A 81 3.96 -4.58 -7.26
C VAL A 81 5.36 -4.57 -6.67
N TYR A 82 5.57 -3.84 -5.56
CA TYR A 82 6.86 -3.82 -4.88
C TYR A 82 7.33 -5.21 -4.48
N PHE A 83 6.48 -5.98 -3.78
CA PHE A 83 6.86 -7.31 -3.32
C PHE A 83 7.01 -8.32 -4.47
N SER A 84 6.17 -8.26 -5.50
CA SER A 84 6.17 -9.23 -6.60
C SER A 84 7.27 -9.01 -7.64
N SER A 85 7.87 -7.82 -7.66
CA SER A 85 8.94 -7.45 -8.59
C SER A 85 10.30 -7.26 -7.91
N ASN A 86 10.47 -7.89 -6.74
CA ASN A 86 11.71 -7.88 -5.97
C ASN A 86 12.16 -6.46 -5.56
N GLY A 87 11.20 -5.65 -5.08
CA GLY A 87 11.33 -4.23 -4.74
C GLY A 87 12.54 -3.84 -3.89
N ASN A 88 12.97 -4.72 -2.99
CA ASN A 88 14.15 -4.48 -2.17
C ASN A 88 15.43 -4.31 -2.99
N ASN A 89 15.47 -4.87 -4.21
CA ASN A 89 16.61 -4.89 -5.12
C ASN A 89 16.40 -3.99 -6.36
N TRP A 90 15.38 -3.14 -6.36
CA TRP A 90 15.25 -2.10 -7.38
C TRP A 90 16.44 -1.14 -7.31
N PHE A 91 16.88 -0.64 -8.46
CA PHE A 91 18.04 0.25 -8.55
C PHE A 91 17.80 1.63 -7.95
N LYS A 92 16.57 2.13 -8.07
CA LYS A 92 16.10 3.42 -7.57
C LYS A 92 14.80 3.24 -6.81
N CYS A 93 14.62 4.08 -5.80
CA CYS A 93 13.36 4.21 -5.04
C CYS A 93 12.89 2.95 -4.31
N SER A 94 13.77 1.94 -4.19
CA SER A 94 13.63 0.86 -3.21
C SER A 94 13.64 1.43 -1.80
N THR A 95 12.95 0.74 -0.87
CA THR A 95 13.05 1.01 0.57
C THR A 95 14.48 0.88 1.12
N ASN A 96 15.33 0.05 0.48
CA ASN A 96 16.73 -0.16 0.89
C ASN A 96 17.73 0.74 0.13
N GLY A 97 17.25 1.55 -0.82
CA GLY A 97 18.12 2.39 -1.64
C GLY A 97 18.75 3.52 -0.81
N THR A 98 20.04 3.76 -1.01
CA THR A 98 20.77 4.89 -0.42
C THR A 98 21.64 5.53 -1.50
N GLY A 99 21.55 6.85 -1.65
CA GLY A 99 22.32 7.58 -2.68
C GLY A 99 22.01 7.18 -4.13
N ASP A 100 20.84 6.61 -4.39
CA ASP A 100 20.40 6.07 -5.69
C ASP A 100 19.75 7.12 -6.62
N GLY A 101 19.62 8.37 -6.17
CA GLY A 101 18.97 9.44 -6.95
C GLY A 101 17.46 9.24 -7.10
N CYS A 102 16.80 8.56 -6.15
CA CYS A 102 15.35 8.46 -6.12
C CYS A 102 14.67 9.85 -6.17
N GLY A 103 13.61 10.00 -6.98
CA GLY A 103 12.78 11.22 -7.05
C GLY A 103 13.54 12.49 -7.47
N THR A 104 14.71 12.34 -8.10
CA THR A 104 15.58 13.47 -8.51
C THR A 104 16.21 13.28 -9.89
N THR A 105 15.84 12.19 -10.58
CA THR A 105 16.39 11.83 -11.89
C THR A 105 15.34 11.11 -12.71
N PHE A 106 15.30 11.43 -14.02
CA PHE A 106 14.45 10.77 -15.01
C PHE A 106 14.41 9.22 -14.84
N PRO A 107 13.23 8.58 -14.99
CA PRO A 107 11.93 9.15 -15.39
C PRO A 107 11.16 9.88 -14.28
N PHE A 108 11.69 9.90 -13.06
CA PHE A 108 11.04 10.51 -11.90
C PHE A 108 11.22 12.03 -11.87
N ASP A 109 10.15 12.77 -11.54
CA ASP A 109 10.17 14.22 -11.37
C ASP A 109 10.63 14.61 -9.95
N ASP A 110 11.25 15.79 -9.83
CA ASP A 110 11.84 16.30 -8.59
C ASP A 110 10.78 16.38 -7.45
N GLU A 111 11.08 15.77 -6.30
CA GLU A 111 10.31 15.74 -5.04
C GLU A 111 9.42 14.50 -4.78
N GLU A 112 9.63 13.40 -5.50
CA GLU A 112 8.94 12.15 -5.20
C GLU A 112 9.62 11.33 -4.08
N ASP A 113 8.78 10.68 -3.26
CA ASP A 113 9.18 9.80 -2.17
C ASP A 113 9.46 8.36 -2.66
N ARG A 114 10.20 7.60 -1.85
CA ARG A 114 10.44 6.17 -2.13
C ARG A 114 9.13 5.38 -2.11
N PHE A 115 9.13 4.25 -2.80
CA PHE A 115 8.05 3.29 -2.67
C PHE A 115 7.88 2.85 -1.21
N LEU A 116 6.63 2.66 -0.81
CA LEU A 116 6.24 2.32 0.57
C LEU A 116 6.56 3.40 1.62
N ALA A 117 6.91 4.63 1.20
CA ALA A 117 7.08 5.76 2.09
C ALA A 117 5.75 6.10 2.81
N PRO A 118 5.82 6.68 4.03
CA PRO A 118 4.66 6.97 4.87
C PRO A 118 3.84 8.20 4.40
N VAL A 119 3.81 8.45 3.09
CA VAL A 119 3.04 9.47 2.41
C VAL A 119 2.00 8.83 1.49
N ASN A 120 1.06 9.63 0.98
CA ASN A 120 0.13 9.18 -0.04
C ASN A 120 0.90 8.63 -1.26
N GLU A 121 0.44 7.52 -1.82
CA GLU A 121 1.12 6.84 -2.93
C GLU A 121 1.25 7.69 -4.19
N CYS A 122 0.41 8.72 -4.37
CA CYS A 122 0.53 9.71 -5.44
C CYS A 122 1.74 10.65 -5.29
N LYS A 123 2.54 10.46 -4.23
CA LYS A 123 3.84 11.09 -4.02
C LYS A 123 4.99 10.11 -4.16
N TRP A 124 4.71 8.82 -4.40
CA TRP A 124 5.77 7.86 -4.64
C TRP A 124 6.34 8.04 -6.03
N ALA A 125 7.63 7.80 -6.16
CA ALA A 125 8.33 8.00 -7.42
C ALA A 125 7.72 7.18 -8.56
N GLY A 126 7.43 7.82 -9.69
CA GLY A 126 6.84 7.18 -10.86
C GLY A 126 5.37 6.81 -10.71
N ILE A 127 4.66 7.45 -9.77
CA ILE A 127 3.21 7.29 -9.59
C ILE A 127 2.53 8.63 -9.79
N GLU A 128 1.76 8.75 -10.87
CA GLU A 128 0.85 9.88 -11.03
C GLU A 128 -0.58 9.50 -10.65
N CYS A 129 -1.29 10.49 -10.12
CA CYS A 129 -2.71 10.38 -9.82
C CYS A 129 -3.52 11.54 -10.39
N ASN A 130 -4.80 11.29 -10.62
CA ASN A 130 -5.76 12.35 -10.91
C ASN A 130 -6.13 13.17 -9.64
N SER A 131 -7.04 14.14 -9.81
CA SER A 131 -7.53 15.01 -8.73
C SER A 131 -8.21 14.26 -7.57
N ASP A 132 -8.72 13.06 -7.82
CA ASP A 132 -9.40 12.21 -6.84
C ASP A 132 -8.41 11.25 -6.15
N LEU A 133 -7.11 11.44 -6.36
CA LEU A 133 -6.04 10.57 -5.86
C LEU A 133 -6.17 9.13 -6.35
N CYS A 134 -6.71 8.93 -7.57
CA CYS A 134 -6.70 7.64 -8.24
C CYS A 134 -5.46 7.55 -9.13
N VAL A 135 -4.71 6.46 -9.03
CA VAL A 135 -3.52 6.21 -9.85
C VAL A 135 -3.91 6.17 -11.32
N THR A 136 -3.23 7.01 -12.11
CA THR A 136 -3.39 7.11 -13.57
C THR A 136 -2.15 6.64 -14.32
N GLU A 137 -0.99 6.63 -13.66
CA GLU A 137 0.28 6.25 -14.27
C GLU A 137 1.15 5.48 -13.27
N VAL A 138 1.80 4.43 -13.77
CA VAL A 138 2.85 3.70 -13.06
C VAL A 138 4.04 3.56 -14.03
N GLU A 139 5.15 4.22 -13.72
CA GLU A 139 6.36 4.24 -14.56
C GLU A 139 7.62 3.82 -13.79
N PHE A 140 8.23 2.72 -14.21
CA PHE A 140 9.40 2.10 -13.56
C PHE A 140 10.41 1.55 -14.57
N GLU A 141 10.76 2.35 -15.57
CA GLU A 141 11.75 1.95 -16.55
C GLU A 141 13.14 1.74 -15.92
N LEU A 142 13.90 0.79 -16.45
CA LEU A 142 15.31 0.56 -16.10
C LEU A 142 15.57 0.27 -14.61
N ASN A 143 14.57 -0.21 -13.86
CA ASN A 143 14.66 -0.31 -12.39
C ASN A 143 14.90 -1.72 -11.82
N ASN A 144 15.44 -2.65 -12.62
CA ASN A 144 15.71 -4.03 -12.18
C ASN A 144 14.47 -4.76 -11.63
N LEU A 145 13.31 -4.52 -12.26
CA LEU A 145 12.06 -5.21 -11.89
C LEU A 145 12.22 -6.70 -12.23
N ILE A 146 12.33 -7.57 -11.21
CA ILE A 146 12.50 -9.02 -11.39
C ILE A 146 11.35 -9.73 -10.70
N GLY A 147 10.63 -10.58 -11.43
CA GLY A 147 9.48 -11.32 -10.91
C GLY A 147 8.30 -11.21 -11.87
N THR A 148 7.09 -11.18 -11.32
CA THR A 148 5.86 -11.18 -12.13
C THR A 148 5.03 -9.92 -11.88
N MET A 149 4.37 -9.45 -12.93
CA MET A 149 3.34 -8.43 -12.80
C MET A 149 2.10 -9.05 -12.15
N PRO A 150 1.60 -8.53 -11.02
CA PRO A 150 0.43 -9.10 -10.38
C PRO A 150 -0.83 -8.77 -11.21
N PRO A 151 -1.75 -9.73 -11.45
CA PRO A 151 -2.99 -9.47 -12.19
C PRO A 151 -3.88 -8.42 -11.50
N GLU A 152 -3.70 -8.20 -10.20
CA GLU A 152 -4.36 -7.15 -9.42
C GLU A 152 -4.00 -5.72 -9.84
N MET A 153 -3.02 -5.52 -10.73
CA MET A 153 -2.85 -4.25 -11.45
C MET A 153 -4.12 -3.80 -12.15
N SER A 154 -4.97 -4.74 -12.60
CA SER A 154 -6.28 -4.45 -13.19
C SER A 154 -7.26 -3.78 -12.23
N LEU A 155 -7.00 -3.77 -10.92
CA LEU A 155 -7.82 -3.07 -9.92
C LEU A 155 -7.57 -1.56 -9.92
N LEU A 156 -6.48 -1.09 -10.53
CA LEU A 156 -6.22 0.33 -10.75
C LEU A 156 -7.07 0.83 -11.92
N SER A 157 -8.38 0.98 -11.70
CA SER A 157 -9.38 1.25 -12.74
C SER A 157 -9.18 2.55 -13.52
N ASN A 158 -8.39 3.48 -12.97
CA ASN A 158 -8.05 4.77 -13.60
C ASN A 158 -6.69 4.74 -14.30
N LEU A 159 -5.96 3.62 -14.24
CA LEU A 159 -4.64 3.49 -14.86
C LEU A 159 -4.76 3.64 -16.38
N LYS A 160 -3.98 4.57 -16.93
CA LYS A 160 -3.93 4.88 -18.37
C LYS A 160 -2.57 4.55 -18.96
N LEU A 161 -1.51 4.74 -18.19
CA LEU A 161 -0.14 4.48 -18.59
C LEU A 161 0.51 3.47 -17.64
N LEU A 162 1.17 2.48 -18.24
CA LEU A 162 2.00 1.51 -17.54
C LEU A 162 3.34 1.43 -18.28
N GLY A 163 4.37 2.08 -17.74
CA GLY A 163 5.73 2.10 -18.28
C GLY A 163 6.63 1.19 -17.47
N MET A 164 7.08 0.07 -18.05
CA MET A 164 7.92 -0.92 -17.34
C MET A 164 9.06 -1.45 -18.20
N GLU A 165 9.52 -0.65 -19.15
CA GLU A 165 10.50 -1.10 -20.13
C GLU A 165 11.87 -1.39 -19.49
N ARG A 166 12.51 -2.45 -19.99
CA ARG A 166 13.86 -2.92 -19.58
C ARG A 166 13.99 -3.31 -18.10
N GLY A 167 12.99 -4.01 -17.58
CA GLY A 167 13.11 -4.91 -16.41
C GLY A 167 13.30 -6.39 -16.82
N GLY A 168 13.53 -7.28 -15.84
CA GLY A 168 13.54 -8.73 -15.99
C GLY A 168 12.21 -9.38 -15.55
N LEU A 169 11.09 -8.75 -15.89
CA LEU A 169 9.75 -9.26 -15.56
C LEU A 169 9.36 -10.40 -16.50
N SER A 170 8.80 -11.47 -15.94
CA SER A 170 8.29 -12.65 -16.66
C SER A 170 6.77 -12.74 -16.65
#